data_AF-A0AAU2IDP5-F1
#
_entry.id   AF-A0AAU2IDP5-F1
#
_cell.length_a   1.000
_cell.length_b   1.000
_cell.length_c   1.000
_cell.angle_alpha   90.00
_cell.angle_beta   90.00
_cell.angle_gamma   90.00
#
_symmetry.space_group_name_H-M   'P 1'
#
loop_
_entity.id
_entity.type
_entity.pdbx_description
1 polymer ?
#
loop_
_entity_poly.entity_id
_entity_poly.type
_entity_poly.pdbx_seq_one_letter_code
_entity_poly.pdbx_strand_id
1 'polypeptide(L)'
;MTAVACSNPPELTVRLNAGVSACNDVGMSMPGMPLHAEAIPDCTEMEAHRAAYKRAKANDAIFVCIARRGRHWSVELDAMASSKPYVSDQAMTILNSAAEALVLDGTVEQANIGADYISMWPIKTEGRAREIGAAFHAAMYGLQQLQMAVPSQSARS
;
A
#
# COMPACT_ATOMS: atom_id res chain seq x y z
N MET A 1 30.21 30.49 9.74
CA MET A 1 29.75 29.10 9.55
C MET A 1 30.46 28.54 8.34
N THR A 2 31.29 27.54 8.59
CA THR A 2 32.23 26.94 7.63
C THR A 2 31.48 25.98 6.70
N ALA A 3 31.58 26.18 5.39
CA ALA A 3 31.12 25.21 4.41
C ALA A 3 32.15 24.08 4.32
N VAL A 4 31.74 22.85 4.61
CA VAL A 4 32.56 21.65 4.42
C VAL A 4 32.57 21.32 2.93
N ALA A 5 33.76 21.33 2.33
CA ALA A 5 34.00 20.90 0.96
C ALA A 5 34.08 19.36 0.91
N CYS A 6 33.27 18.73 0.05
CA CYS A 6 33.44 17.32 -0.27
C CYS A 6 34.62 17.15 -1.24
N SER A 7 35.67 16.48 -0.77
CA SER A 7 36.81 16.08 -1.60
C SER A 7 36.44 14.84 -2.45
N ASN A 8 36.68 14.90 -3.76
CA ASN A 8 36.60 13.73 -4.66
C ASN A 8 37.87 12.87 -4.55
N PRO A 9 37.77 11.53 -4.49
CA PRO A 9 38.85 10.63 -4.90
C PRO A 9 38.78 10.32 -6.43
N PRO A 10 39.92 9.90 -7.05
CA PRO A 10 40.06 9.88 -8.50
C PRO A 10 39.43 8.66 -9.17
N GLU A 11 39.22 8.85 -10.47
CA GLU A 11 38.48 8.05 -11.44
C GLU A 11 38.81 6.55 -11.51
N LEU A 12 37.75 5.74 -11.55
CA LEU A 12 37.68 4.53 -12.38
C LEU A 12 36.53 4.74 -13.36
N THR A 13 36.91 4.97 -14.61
CA THR A 13 36.03 5.38 -15.71
C THR A 13 35.05 4.27 -16.11
N VAL A 14 33.79 4.42 -15.73
CA VAL A 14 32.65 3.93 -16.53
C VAL A 14 31.79 5.15 -16.82
N ARG A 15 31.82 5.63 -18.07
CA ARG A 15 31.00 6.75 -18.52
C ARG A 15 29.53 6.33 -18.55
N LEU A 16 28.78 6.64 -17.50
CA LEU A 16 27.33 6.77 -17.56
C LEU A 16 27.02 8.26 -17.77
N ASN A 17 26.45 8.56 -18.93
CA ASN A 17 26.05 9.91 -19.30
C ASN A 17 24.94 10.43 -18.37
N ALA A 18 25.03 11.74 -18.10
CA ALA A 18 24.02 12.63 -17.53
C ALA A 18 23.67 12.41 -16.04
N GLY A 19 24.16 13.35 -15.23
CA GLY A 19 23.81 13.48 -13.83
C GLY A 19 22.36 13.95 -13.65
N VAL A 20 21.70 13.31 -12.70
CA VAL A 20 20.66 13.93 -11.89
C VAL A 20 21.10 13.75 -10.44
N SER A 21 21.52 14.85 -9.84
CA SER A 21 21.74 14.97 -8.41
C SER A 21 20.38 14.87 -7.71
N ALA A 22 19.97 13.66 -7.30
CA ALA A 22 18.74 13.45 -6.56
C ALA A 22 18.99 13.64 -5.05
N CYS A 23 19.16 14.88 -4.63
CA CYS A 23 18.89 15.25 -3.24
C CYS A 23 17.40 15.58 -3.14
N ASN A 24 16.67 14.81 -2.32
CA ASN A 24 15.23 14.86 -2.03
C ASN A 24 14.32 14.10 -3.00
N ASP A 25 14.35 12.78 -2.88
CA ASP A 25 13.21 11.95 -3.26
C ASP A 25 12.18 12.01 -2.11
N VAL A 26 11.33 13.05 -2.11
CA VAL A 26 10.08 12.98 -1.37
C VAL A 26 9.29 11.90 -2.07
N GLY A 27 9.25 10.70 -1.49
CA GLY A 27 8.72 9.48 -2.09
C GLY A 27 7.35 9.67 -2.74
N MET A 28 7.36 10.09 -4.00
CA MET A 28 6.18 10.16 -4.83
C MET A 28 5.96 8.73 -5.30
N SER A 29 5.11 7.98 -4.60
CA SER A 29 4.65 6.68 -5.09
C SER A 29 4.15 6.88 -6.52
N MET A 30 4.78 6.16 -7.45
CA MET A 30 4.38 6.14 -8.85
C MET A 30 2.88 5.78 -8.94
N PRO A 31 2.10 6.44 -9.81
CA PRO A 31 0.68 6.14 -9.95
C PRO A 31 0.45 4.65 -10.17
N GLY A 32 -0.46 4.08 -9.37
CA GLY A 32 -0.82 2.67 -9.44
C GLY A 32 0.15 1.70 -8.76
N MET A 33 1.26 2.14 -8.16
CA MET A 33 2.11 1.30 -7.31
C MET A 33 1.59 1.25 -5.87
N PRO A 34 1.83 0.16 -5.13
CA PRO A 34 1.45 0.09 -3.73
C PRO A 34 2.22 1.12 -2.90
N LEU A 35 1.51 1.75 -1.96
CA LEU A 35 2.08 2.73 -1.04
C LEU A 35 2.97 2.05 0.00
N HIS A 36 4.11 2.69 0.30
CA HIS A 36 4.92 2.37 1.48
C HIS A 36 4.23 2.86 2.77
N ALA A 37 4.63 2.34 3.92
CA ALA A 37 3.98 2.58 5.21
C ALA A 37 3.85 4.09 5.54
N GLU A 38 4.90 4.86 5.27
CA GLU A 38 4.96 6.30 5.53
C GLU A 38 3.99 7.10 4.63
N ALA A 39 3.66 6.54 3.46
CA ALA A 39 2.77 7.17 2.47
C ALA A 39 1.28 6.81 2.65
N ILE A 40 0.95 5.85 3.52
CA ILE A 40 -0.44 5.52 3.87
C ILE A 40 -1.11 6.79 4.44
N PRO A 41 -2.29 7.21 3.99
CA PRO A 41 -2.93 8.39 4.57
C PRO A 41 -3.53 8.07 5.96
N ASP A 42 -3.43 9.02 6.89
CA ASP A 42 -4.27 9.06 8.08
C ASP A 42 -5.63 9.67 7.70
N CYS A 43 -6.67 8.88 7.84
CA CYS A 43 -8.06 9.17 7.52
C CYS A 43 -8.94 9.18 8.76
N THR A 44 -8.36 9.54 9.92
CA THR A 44 -9.12 9.83 11.15
C THR A 44 -10.22 10.86 10.89
N GLU A 45 -9.90 11.90 10.12
CA GLU A 45 -10.84 12.93 9.68
C GLU A 45 -11.55 12.53 8.38
N MET A 46 -12.85 12.83 8.30
CA MET A 46 -13.69 12.49 7.15
C MET A 46 -13.22 13.16 5.85
N GLU A 47 -12.75 14.40 5.91
CA GLU A 47 -12.18 15.10 4.76
C GLU A 47 -10.93 14.40 4.24
N ALA A 48 -10.06 13.93 5.13
CA ALA A 48 -8.85 13.20 4.77
C ALA A 48 -9.19 11.86 4.13
N HIS A 49 -10.19 11.15 4.66
CA HIS A 49 -10.74 9.94 4.04
C HIS A 49 -11.22 10.19 2.61
N ARG A 50 -12.10 11.19 2.42
CA ARG A 50 -12.63 11.54 1.09
C ARG A 50 -11.53 11.94 0.11
N ALA A 51 -10.54 12.69 0.56
CA ALA A 51 -9.40 13.11 -0.26
C ALA A 51 -8.54 11.91 -0.69
N ALA A 52 -8.22 11.02 0.26
CA ALA A 52 -7.47 9.80 -0.02
C ALA A 52 -8.21 8.86 -0.97
N TYR A 53 -9.52 8.67 -0.77
CA TYR A 53 -10.35 7.84 -1.63
C TYR A 53 -10.46 8.40 -3.04
N LYS A 54 -10.66 9.72 -3.18
CA LYS A 54 -10.64 10.41 -4.47
C LYS A 54 -9.31 10.25 -5.20
N ARG A 55 -8.19 10.33 -4.47
CA ARG A 55 -6.85 10.12 -5.04
C ARG A 55 -6.65 8.67 -5.52
N ALA A 56 -7.11 7.68 -4.75
CA ALA A 56 -7.04 6.28 -5.17
C ALA A 56 -7.81 6.05 -6.48
N LYS A 57 -9.04 6.57 -6.58
CA LYS A 57 -9.83 6.55 -7.81
C LYS A 57 -9.17 7.23 -8.99
N ALA A 58 -8.61 8.42 -8.78
CA ALA A 58 -7.92 9.16 -9.84
C ALA A 58 -6.70 8.42 -10.40
N ASN A 59 -6.06 7.57 -9.57
CA ASN A 59 -4.89 6.80 -9.93
C ASN A 59 -5.20 5.35 -10.32
N ASP A 60 -6.47 4.97 -10.40
CA ASP A 60 -6.89 3.59 -10.65
C ASP A 60 -6.18 2.58 -9.73
N ALA A 61 -6.18 2.89 -8.43
CA ALA A 61 -5.46 2.14 -7.40
C ALA A 61 -6.42 1.67 -6.31
N ILE A 62 -6.06 0.55 -5.67
CA ILE A 62 -6.74 0.09 -4.45
C ILE A 62 -6.62 1.20 -3.41
N PHE A 63 -7.73 1.53 -2.77
CA PHE A 63 -7.72 2.46 -1.67
C PHE A 63 -7.11 1.79 -0.44
N VAL A 64 -6.30 2.54 0.30
CA VAL A 64 -5.81 2.15 1.62
C VAL A 64 -5.70 3.38 2.50
N CYS A 65 -6.10 3.25 3.77
CA CYS A 65 -5.83 4.24 4.80
C CYS A 65 -5.75 3.62 6.19
N ILE A 66 -5.26 4.40 7.14
CA ILE A 66 -5.44 4.14 8.56
C ILE A 66 -6.37 5.18 9.17
N ALA A 67 -7.00 4.86 10.29
CA ALA A 67 -7.76 5.85 11.05
C ALA A 67 -7.63 5.59 12.56
N ARG A 68 -7.54 6.67 13.33
CA ARG A 68 -7.54 6.59 14.79
C ARG A 68 -8.98 6.45 15.30
N ARG A 69 -9.23 5.42 16.11
CA ARG A 69 -10.50 5.16 16.80
C ARG A 69 -10.24 5.13 18.30
N GLY A 70 -10.36 6.29 18.96
CA GLY A 70 -10.01 6.45 20.36
C GLY A 70 -8.51 6.30 20.62
N ARG A 71 -8.13 5.26 21.39
CA ARG A 71 -6.71 4.95 21.68
C ARG A 71 -6.06 3.98 20.69
N HIS A 72 -6.84 3.43 19.78
CA HIS A 72 -6.37 2.43 18.82
C HIS A 72 -6.48 2.95 17.39
N TRP A 73 -5.93 2.17 16.48
CA TRP A 73 -5.89 2.42 15.05
C TRP A 73 -6.67 1.34 14.30
N SER A 74 -7.15 1.68 13.12
CA SER A 74 -7.70 0.74 12.14
C SER A 74 -6.97 0.86 10.82
N VAL A 75 -7.04 -0.20 10.02
CA VAL A 75 -6.66 -0.21 8.60
C VAL A 75 -7.92 -0.47 7.81
N GLU A 76 -8.07 0.22 6.68
CA GLU A 76 -9.14 0.00 5.70
C GLU A 76 -8.53 -0.07 4.30
N LEU A 77 -8.94 -1.08 3.52
CA LEU A 77 -8.62 -1.22 2.10
C LEU A 77 -9.89 -1.44 1.29
N ASP A 78 -9.98 -0.85 0.10
CA ASP A 78 -11.12 -0.98 -0.80
C ASP A 78 -10.66 -1.08 -2.26
N ALA A 79 -10.89 -2.24 -2.88
CA ALA A 79 -10.58 -2.51 -4.27
C ALA A 79 -11.53 -1.80 -5.26
N MET A 80 -12.73 -1.38 -4.83
CA MET A 80 -13.70 -0.63 -5.64
C MET A 80 -13.19 0.75 -6.08
N ALA A 81 -12.10 1.23 -5.46
CA ALA A 81 -11.42 2.43 -5.91
C ALA A 81 -10.65 2.23 -7.23
N SER A 82 -10.42 0.99 -7.66
CA SER A 82 -9.82 0.66 -8.94
C SER A 82 -10.83 0.04 -9.91
N SER A 83 -10.65 0.32 -11.19
CA SER A 83 -11.32 -0.32 -12.33
C SER A 83 -10.68 -1.67 -12.72
N LYS A 84 -9.57 -2.05 -12.09
CA LYS A 84 -8.89 -3.32 -12.33
C LYS A 84 -9.74 -4.51 -11.87
N PRO A 85 -9.52 -5.70 -12.43
CA PRO A 85 -10.21 -6.90 -11.97
C PRO A 85 -10.08 -7.09 -10.46
N TYR A 86 -11.18 -7.52 -9.82
CA TYR A 86 -11.13 -7.95 -8.43
C TYR A 86 -10.22 -9.16 -8.27
N VAL A 87 -9.59 -9.24 -7.10
CA VAL A 87 -8.83 -10.41 -6.66
C VAL A 87 -9.79 -11.59 -6.57
N SER A 88 -9.43 -12.73 -7.18
CA SER A 88 -10.26 -13.94 -7.14
C SER A 88 -10.52 -14.44 -5.71
N ASP A 89 -11.63 -15.15 -5.47
CA ASP A 89 -11.97 -15.71 -4.16
C ASP A 89 -10.85 -16.58 -3.55
N GLN A 90 -10.15 -17.33 -4.41
CA GLN A 90 -9.01 -18.14 -4.01
C GLN A 90 -7.85 -17.27 -3.50
N ALA A 91 -7.56 -16.16 -4.16
CA ALA A 91 -6.53 -15.22 -3.74
C ALA A 91 -6.96 -14.42 -2.50
N MET A 92 -8.25 -14.12 -2.34
CA MET A 92 -8.81 -13.54 -1.11
C MET A 92 -8.68 -14.48 0.09
N THR A 93 -8.69 -15.80 -0.12
CA THR A 93 -8.45 -16.78 0.96
C THR A 93 -7.06 -16.60 1.58
N ILE A 94 -6.04 -16.29 0.79
CA ILE A 94 -4.67 -16.04 1.28
C ILE A 94 -4.64 -14.79 2.18
N LEU A 95 -5.31 -13.71 1.74
CA LEU A 95 -5.42 -12.48 2.52
C LEU A 95 -6.20 -12.71 3.83
N ASN A 96 -7.26 -13.52 3.78
CA ASN A 96 -8.01 -13.91 4.96
C ASN A 96 -7.16 -14.69 5.97
N SER A 97 -6.40 -15.69 5.52
CA SER A 97 -5.49 -16.44 6.41
C SER A 97 -4.41 -15.55 7.03
N ALA A 98 -3.90 -14.55 6.30
CA ALA A 98 -2.96 -13.58 6.86
C ALA A 98 -3.61 -12.69 7.94
N ALA A 99 -4.85 -12.26 7.71
CA ALA A 99 -5.62 -11.48 8.68
C ALA A 99 -5.95 -12.31 9.94
N GLU A 100 -6.35 -13.57 9.77
CA GLU A 100 -6.56 -14.52 10.87
C GLU A 100 -5.29 -14.71 11.70
N ALA A 101 -4.12 -14.82 11.07
CA ALA A 101 -2.85 -14.93 11.79
C ALA A 101 -2.56 -13.68 12.65
N LEU A 102 -2.86 -12.47 12.14
CA LEU A 102 -2.73 -11.23 12.91
C LEU A 102 -3.70 -11.17 14.09
N VAL A 103 -4.89 -11.76 13.96
CA VAL A 103 -5.86 -11.88 15.05
C VAL A 103 -5.39 -12.86 16.11
N LEU A 104 -4.88 -14.02 15.69
CA LEU A 104 -4.40 -15.07 16.60
C LEU A 104 -3.18 -14.64 17.42
N ASP A 105 -2.26 -13.84 16.85
CA ASP A 105 -1.11 -13.29 17.59
C ASP A 105 -1.47 -12.06 18.44
N GLY A 106 -2.66 -11.47 18.23
CA GLY A 106 -3.13 -10.30 18.97
C GLY A 106 -2.53 -8.97 18.49
N THR A 107 -1.94 -8.94 17.29
CA THR A 107 -1.56 -7.68 16.62
C THR A 107 -2.79 -6.84 16.28
N VAL A 108 -3.87 -7.51 15.86
CA VAL A 108 -5.19 -6.94 15.58
C VAL A 108 -6.20 -7.71 16.42
N GLU A 109 -7.24 -7.09 17.00
CA GLU A 109 -8.25 -7.91 17.72
C GLU A 109 -9.28 -8.53 16.77
N GLN A 110 -9.62 -7.86 15.66
CA GLN A 110 -10.62 -8.31 14.69
C GLN A 110 -10.25 -7.89 13.26
N ALA A 111 -10.61 -8.74 12.30
CA ALA A 111 -10.51 -8.45 10.87
C ALA A 111 -11.84 -8.78 10.18
N ASN A 112 -12.25 -7.92 9.26
CA ASN A 112 -13.37 -8.15 8.37
C ASN A 112 -12.86 -8.15 6.93
N ILE A 113 -13.06 -9.27 6.23
CA ILE A 113 -12.63 -9.49 4.86
C ILE A 113 -13.87 -9.75 4.02
N GLY A 114 -14.30 -8.74 3.25
CA GLY A 114 -15.28 -8.87 2.19
C GLY A 114 -14.64 -9.25 0.86
N ALA A 115 -15.44 -9.32 -0.21
CA ALA A 115 -14.95 -9.65 -1.55
C ALA A 115 -13.97 -8.60 -2.13
N ASP A 116 -14.18 -7.34 -1.75
CA ASP A 116 -13.54 -6.15 -2.29
C ASP A 116 -13.02 -5.19 -1.21
N TYR A 117 -13.38 -5.44 0.05
CA TYR A 117 -13.08 -4.58 1.19
C TYR A 117 -12.40 -5.36 2.31
N ILE A 118 -11.38 -4.76 2.92
CA ILE A 118 -10.69 -5.30 4.09
C ILE A 118 -10.68 -4.22 5.16
N SER A 119 -11.05 -4.58 6.39
CA SER A 119 -10.75 -3.75 7.55
C SER A 119 -10.23 -4.54 8.73
N MET A 120 -9.31 -3.93 9.47
CA MET A 120 -8.62 -4.54 10.61
C MET A 120 -8.54 -3.54 11.76
N TRP A 121 -9.03 -3.94 12.94
CA TRP A 121 -9.05 -3.12 14.15
C TRP A 121 -9.33 -3.98 15.39
N PRO A 122 -9.08 -3.47 16.60
CA PRO A 122 -8.17 -2.38 16.95
C PRO A 122 -6.70 -2.77 16.78
N ILE A 123 -5.85 -1.79 16.45
CA ILE A 123 -4.39 -1.91 16.33
C ILE A 123 -3.74 -0.92 17.31
N LYS A 124 -2.67 -1.35 18.00
CA LYS A 124 -2.10 -0.58 19.11
C LYS A 124 -1.43 0.73 18.70
N THR A 125 -0.67 0.74 17.61
CA THR A 125 0.16 1.88 17.22
C THR A 125 -0.10 2.27 15.78
N GLU A 126 0.12 3.56 15.49
CA GLU A 126 0.03 4.11 14.14
C GLU A 126 1.00 3.41 13.19
N GLY A 127 2.28 3.30 13.59
CA GLY A 127 3.31 2.66 12.77
C GLY A 127 2.94 1.23 12.39
N ARG A 128 2.39 0.45 13.34
CA ARG A 128 1.94 -0.91 13.04
C ARG A 128 0.76 -0.94 12.07
N ALA A 129 -0.19 -0.01 12.22
CA ALA A 129 -1.30 0.11 11.28
C ALA A 129 -0.80 0.47 9.87
N ARG A 130 0.19 1.37 9.75
CA ARG A 130 0.82 1.72 8.48
C ARG A 130 1.53 0.54 7.82
N GLU A 131 2.29 -0.23 8.59
CA GLU A 131 2.97 -1.44 8.11
C GLU A 131 1.97 -2.47 7.57
N ILE A 132 0.91 -2.76 8.34
CA ILE A 132 -0.13 -3.72 7.95
C ILE A 132 -0.86 -3.22 6.69
N GLY A 133 -1.24 -1.93 6.67
CA GLY A 133 -1.89 -1.31 5.52
C GLY A 133 -1.04 -1.41 4.26
N ALA A 134 0.26 -1.09 4.35
CA ALA A 134 1.18 -1.20 3.22
C ALA A 134 1.35 -2.64 2.74
N ALA A 135 1.49 -3.60 3.66
CA ALA A 135 1.65 -5.01 3.33
C ALA A 135 0.41 -5.58 2.60
N PHE A 136 -0.79 -5.34 3.14
CA PHE A 136 -2.04 -5.80 2.51
C PHE A 136 -2.29 -5.10 1.18
N HIS A 137 -1.98 -3.79 1.08
CA HIS A 137 -2.12 -3.05 -0.16
C HIS A 137 -1.18 -3.59 -1.25
N ALA A 138 0.08 -3.89 -0.90
CA ALA A 138 1.03 -4.53 -1.82
C ALA A 138 0.59 -5.94 -2.23
N ALA A 139 0.06 -6.73 -1.29
CA ALA A 139 -0.43 -8.08 -1.57
C ALA A 139 -1.62 -8.07 -2.55
N MET A 140 -2.64 -7.24 -2.28
CA MET A 140 -3.79 -7.09 -3.18
C MET A 140 -3.35 -6.61 -4.56
N TYR A 141 -2.47 -5.61 -4.62
CA TYR A 141 -1.91 -5.14 -5.88
C TYR A 141 -1.21 -6.26 -6.66
N GLY A 142 -0.33 -7.02 -6.01
CA GLY A 142 0.39 -8.13 -6.65
C GLY A 142 -0.55 -9.22 -7.16
N LEU A 143 -1.57 -9.58 -6.40
CA LEU A 143 -2.59 -10.56 -6.81
C LEU A 143 -3.39 -10.07 -8.03
N GLN A 144 -3.77 -8.79 -8.06
CA GLN A 144 -4.40 -8.20 -9.25
C GLN A 144 -3.47 -8.23 -10.48
N GLN A 145 -2.17 -7.91 -10.31
CA GLN A 145 -1.21 -7.99 -11.41
C GLN A 145 -1.08 -9.42 -11.94
N LEU A 146 -1.00 -10.41 -11.04
CA LEU A 146 -0.94 -11.82 -11.43
C LEU A 146 -2.19 -12.23 -12.23
N GLN A 147 -3.38 -11.82 -11.80
CA GLN A 147 -4.62 -12.13 -12.49
C GLN A 147 -4.70 -11.50 -13.89
N MET A 148 -4.15 -10.30 -14.07
CA MET A 148 -4.09 -9.66 -15.40
C MET A 148 -3.03 -10.31 -16.31
N ALA A 149 -1.94 -10.83 -15.74
CA ALA A 149 -0.85 -11.45 -16.50
C ALA A 149 -1.13 -12.90 -16.91
N VAL A 150 -1.91 -13.64 -16.11
CA VAL A 150 -2.26 -15.02 -16.40
C VAL A 150 -3.39 -15.04 -17.44
N PRO A 151 -3.23 -15.78 -18.56
CA PRO A 151 -4.30 -15.91 -19.54
C PRO A 151 -5.54 -16.52 -18.89
N SER A 152 -6.66 -15.80 -18.93
CA SER A 152 -7.97 -16.35 -18.57
C SER A 152 -8.25 -17.54 -19.49
N GLN A 153 -8.42 -18.75 -18.92
CA GLN A 153 -8.81 -19.94 -19.70
C GLN A 153 -10.23 -19.84 -20.32
N SER A 154 -10.87 -18.68 -20.25
CA SER A 154 -12.18 -18.39 -20.84
C SER A 154 -12.07 -18.04 -22.32
N ALA A 155 -11.49 -18.94 -23.13
CA ALA A 155 -11.58 -18.88 -24.59
C ALA A 155 -11.43 -20.28 -25.21
N ARG A 156 -12.06 -21.31 -24.63
CA ARG A 156 -12.43 -22.55 -25.33
C ARG A 156 -13.74 -23.07 -24.77
N SER A 157 -14.84 -22.58 -25.31
CA SER A 157 -16.11 -23.29 -25.38
C SER A 157 -16.69 -23.11 -26.76
#